data_AF-A0A6F9DD68-F1
#
_entry.id   AF-A0A6F9DD68-F1
#
_cell.length_a   1.000
_cell.length_b   1.000
_cell.length_c   1.000
_cell.angle_alpha   90.00
_cell.angle_beta   90.00
_cell.angle_gamma   90.00
#
_symmetry.space_group_name_H-M   'P 1'
#
loop_
_entity.id
_entity.type
_entity.pdbx_description
1 polymer ?
#
loop_
_entity_poly.entity_id
_entity_poly.type
_entity_poly.pdbx_seq_one_letter_code
_entity_poly.pdbx_strand_id
1 'polypeptide(L)'
;MKFKQRFVLCVISFIVLGSLYKIINRVEQDLPVQDTRNDDHILPVDGQHEVIVHNNNHKPFESHKKSDDLKDVQKTDEQKYVESELLRLKLDFKSASIDNSEKLFQVAASWVGERQIYPTYHKEMASILKLMSTSKIVQADALPRGTQIKLLLVLEGGQKVVFKQKRYERDHVIEGKPYDGYDRHNAEIAAFHLDRIFDFRRAPLVVGRVLNLKTEVMPVATERLLKTFRNKDNNICYFGICLYCKEEEMACANGEIMEGSVTLWLPDEWSKFTKQRHPYQRTYIDGRSAKWEVDETYCDSVVKHKPPYDSGPRLLDITDGAVFDYLIGNADRHHYEVFKDHGPDVMMLMLDNAKSFGNPNVHDPSILAPLRQCCLLRNTTLHTLHKLSGGVLTKLLKAIMDDDPIAPILHQSHLKAMEIRLPRILDTMETCIKDRGKSNVIVESWTGT
;
A
#
# COMPACT_ATOMS: atom_id res chain seq x y z
N MET A 1 -3.89 -35.90 -50.08
CA MET A 1 -4.93 -35.85 -49.02
C MET A 1 -6.31 -35.88 -49.65
N LYS A 2 -7.18 -36.79 -49.19
CA LYS A 2 -8.56 -36.94 -49.71
C LYS A 2 -9.39 -35.69 -49.35
N PHE A 3 -10.32 -35.30 -50.21
CA PHE A 3 -11.13 -34.06 -50.12
C PHE A 3 -11.73 -33.80 -48.72
N LYS A 4 -12.11 -34.88 -48.00
CA LYS A 4 -12.60 -34.81 -46.61
C LYS A 4 -11.59 -34.22 -45.60
N GLN A 5 -10.29 -34.47 -45.74
CA GLN A 5 -9.28 -33.91 -44.84
C GLN A 5 -9.03 -32.41 -45.10
N ARG A 6 -9.15 -31.95 -46.35
CA ARG A 6 -9.02 -30.51 -46.68
C ARG A 6 -10.22 -29.72 -46.16
N PHE A 7 -11.42 -30.29 -46.22
CA PHE A 7 -12.63 -29.65 -45.69
C PHE A 7 -12.58 -29.48 -44.17
N VAL A 8 -12.13 -30.50 -43.43
CA VAL A 8 -12.01 -30.44 -41.96
C VAL A 8 -10.96 -29.41 -41.52
N LEU A 9 -9.81 -29.34 -42.21
CA LEU A 9 -8.79 -28.32 -41.91
C LEU A 9 -9.28 -26.89 -42.21
N CYS A 10 -10.02 -26.67 -43.30
CA CYS A 10 -10.60 -25.36 -43.59
C CYS A 10 -11.64 -24.94 -42.53
N VAL A 11 -12.53 -25.85 -42.12
CA VAL A 11 -13.56 -25.52 -41.12
C VAL A 11 -12.95 -25.19 -39.76
N ILE A 12 -11.92 -25.95 -39.32
CA ILE A 12 -11.20 -25.66 -38.07
C ILE A 12 -10.48 -24.30 -38.17
N SER A 13 -9.85 -24.00 -39.31
CA SER A 13 -9.16 -22.72 -39.50
C SER A 13 -10.12 -21.53 -39.48
N PHE A 14 -11.31 -21.66 -40.05
CA PHE A 14 -12.35 -20.60 -40.01
C PHE A 14 -12.92 -20.38 -38.61
N ILE A 15 -13.08 -21.43 -37.81
CA ILE A 15 -13.56 -21.31 -36.42
C ILE A 15 -12.50 -20.63 -35.53
N VAL A 16 -11.22 -20.97 -35.72
CA VAL A 16 -10.12 -20.35 -34.97
C VAL A 16 -9.96 -18.87 -35.37
N LEU A 17 -10.00 -18.55 -36.67
CA LEU A 17 -9.93 -17.16 -37.17
C LEU A 17 -11.14 -16.32 -36.73
N GLY A 18 -12.35 -16.88 -36.75
CA GLY A 18 -13.56 -16.19 -36.28
C GLY A 18 -13.55 -15.92 -34.76
N SER A 19 -12.93 -16.82 -34.00
CA SER A 19 -12.78 -16.66 -32.55
C SER A 19 -11.72 -15.60 -32.20
N LEU A 20 -10.60 -15.56 -32.93
CA LEU A 20 -9.59 -14.51 -32.80
C LEU A 20 -10.11 -13.13 -33.23
N TYR A 21 -10.88 -13.06 -34.33
CA TYR A 21 -11.49 -11.80 -34.80
C TYR A 21 -12.48 -11.22 -33.79
N LYS A 22 -13.28 -12.06 -33.11
CA LYS A 22 -14.16 -11.63 -32.01
C LYS A 22 -13.41 -11.16 -30.76
N ILE A 23 -12.21 -11.68 -30.50
CA ILE A 23 -11.40 -11.25 -29.35
C ILE A 23 -10.72 -9.91 -29.65
N ILE A 24 -10.21 -9.71 -30.87
CA ILE A 24 -9.55 -8.47 -31.29
C ILE A 24 -10.54 -7.29 -31.32
N ASN A 25 -11.72 -7.47 -31.91
CA ASN A 25 -12.73 -6.41 -31.97
C ASN A 25 -13.36 -6.06 -30.61
N ARG A 26 -13.18 -6.89 -29.58
CA ARG A 26 -13.66 -6.60 -28.22
C ARG A 26 -12.68 -5.75 -27.41
N VAL A 27 -11.44 -5.60 -27.89
CA VAL A 27 -10.39 -4.79 -27.27
C VAL A 27 -10.37 -3.35 -27.81
N GLU A 28 -11.00 -3.12 -28.96
CA GLU A 28 -10.86 -1.86 -29.73
C GLU A 28 -12.04 -0.88 -29.59
N GLN A 29 -13.10 -1.26 -28.87
CA GLN A 29 -14.22 -0.37 -28.56
C GLN A 29 -14.28 -0.10 -27.06
N ASP A 30 -13.41 0.77 -26.58
CA ASP A 30 -13.74 1.71 -25.49
C ASP A 30 -12.69 2.82 -25.49
N LEU A 31 -12.97 3.87 -26.27
CA LEU A 31 -12.82 5.31 -25.98
C LEU A 31 -12.44 6.12 -27.24
N PRO A 32 -13.02 7.32 -27.38
CA PRO A 32 -12.14 8.47 -27.49
C PRO A 32 -12.48 9.55 -26.45
N VAL A 33 -11.44 10.00 -25.78
CA VAL A 33 -11.36 11.25 -25.01
C VAL A 33 -10.98 12.36 -25.98
N GLN A 34 -11.73 13.46 -25.99
CA GLN A 34 -11.29 14.73 -26.55
C GLN A 34 -10.78 15.62 -25.41
N ASP A 35 -9.51 16.00 -25.53
CA ASP A 35 -8.79 16.96 -24.70
C ASP A 35 -8.71 18.29 -25.44
N THR A 36 -9.05 19.38 -24.76
CA THR A 36 -8.65 20.73 -25.15
C THR A 36 -8.38 21.53 -23.88
N ARG A 37 -7.11 21.67 -23.51
CA ARG A 37 -6.63 22.77 -22.66
C ARG A 37 -5.48 23.47 -23.38
N ASN A 38 -5.68 24.76 -23.63
CA ASN A 38 -4.63 25.68 -24.05
C ASN A 38 -3.92 26.22 -22.81
N ASP A 39 -2.60 26.31 -22.94
CA ASP A 39 -1.64 26.93 -22.05
C ASP A 39 -1.94 28.41 -21.77
N ASP A 40 -1.47 28.91 -20.62
CA ASP A 40 -0.63 30.10 -20.63
C ASP A 40 0.21 30.23 -19.34
N HIS A 41 1.48 30.58 -19.57
CA HIS A 41 2.56 30.82 -18.62
C HIS A 41 2.36 32.10 -17.79
N ILE A 42 2.99 32.18 -16.61
CA ILE A 42 3.68 33.38 -16.08
C ILE A 42 4.67 32.98 -14.94
N LEU A 43 5.83 33.63 -14.95
CA LEU A 43 7.05 33.45 -14.14
C LEU A 43 7.04 34.31 -12.82
N PRO A 44 8.05 34.17 -11.93
CA PRO A 44 7.92 34.27 -10.47
C PRO A 44 8.35 35.64 -9.88
N VAL A 45 8.08 35.82 -8.59
CA VAL A 45 8.65 36.92 -7.79
C VAL A 45 9.30 36.37 -6.52
N ASP A 46 10.53 36.85 -6.34
CA ASP A 46 11.55 36.54 -5.34
C ASP A 46 11.23 37.15 -3.95
N GLY A 47 11.86 36.61 -2.89
CA GLY A 47 11.67 37.11 -1.53
C GLY A 47 12.54 36.40 -0.49
N GLN A 48 13.81 36.78 -0.44
CA GLN A 48 14.80 36.38 0.57
C GLN A 48 14.51 37.00 1.94
N HIS A 49 14.71 36.25 3.03
CA HIS A 49 15.15 36.81 4.31
C HIS A 49 16.08 35.86 5.08
N GLU A 50 17.17 36.45 5.56
CA GLU A 50 18.34 35.85 6.22
C GLU A 50 18.04 35.35 7.63
N VAL A 51 18.73 34.26 8.02
CA VAL A 51 18.73 33.68 9.37
C VAL A 51 20.06 34.00 10.05
N ILE A 52 19.99 34.68 11.19
CA ILE A 52 21.11 35.01 12.07
C ILE A 52 21.46 33.79 12.93
N VAL A 53 22.71 33.33 12.83
CA VAL A 53 23.29 32.22 13.59
C VAL A 53 23.91 32.75 14.89
N HIS A 54 23.46 32.25 16.04
CA HIS A 54 24.19 32.38 17.30
C HIS A 54 24.78 31.04 17.73
N ASN A 55 26.12 31.00 17.68
CA ASN A 55 27.00 29.95 18.14
C ASN A 55 27.22 30.10 19.66
N ASN A 56 27.11 29.02 20.44
CA ASN A 56 27.68 28.98 21.79
C ASN A 56 28.32 27.61 22.07
N ASN A 57 29.64 27.67 22.21
CA ASN A 57 30.54 26.61 22.65
C ASN A 57 30.38 26.35 24.14
N HIS A 58 30.26 25.07 24.56
CA HIS A 58 30.64 24.66 25.91
C HIS A 58 31.44 23.35 25.90
N LYS A 59 32.52 23.39 26.70
CA LYS A 59 33.59 22.40 26.87
C LYS A 59 33.11 21.17 27.67
N PRO A 60 33.84 20.03 27.58
CA PRO A 60 33.39 18.75 28.13
C PRO A 60 33.68 18.63 29.63
N PHE A 61 32.75 18.02 30.37
CA PHE A 61 32.91 17.69 31.79
C PHE A 61 33.29 16.23 31.95
N GLU A 62 34.26 15.99 32.84
CA GLU A 62 34.95 14.73 33.06
C GLU A 62 34.06 13.61 33.62
N SER A 63 34.45 12.39 33.25
CA SER A 63 33.87 11.12 33.63
C SER A 63 34.18 10.73 35.07
N HIS A 64 33.14 10.61 35.91
CA HIS A 64 33.21 9.79 37.12
C HIS A 64 32.51 8.46 36.88
N LYS A 65 33.31 7.39 36.85
CA LYS A 65 32.85 6.00 36.98
C LYS A 65 32.19 5.82 38.35
N LYS A 66 30.88 5.60 38.35
CA LYS A 66 30.18 4.95 39.46
C LYS A 66 29.76 3.56 39.00
N SER A 67 30.18 2.56 39.76
CA SER A 67 29.65 1.21 39.72
C SER A 67 28.17 1.27 40.10
N ASP A 68 27.29 0.93 39.17
CA ASP A 68 25.87 0.76 39.48
C ASP A 68 25.54 -0.73 39.50
N ASP A 69 25.12 -1.15 40.68
CA ASP A 69 24.45 -2.41 40.97
C ASP A 69 23.35 -2.69 39.94
N LEU A 70 23.37 -3.91 39.38
CA LEU A 70 22.27 -4.47 38.60
C LEU A 70 21.05 -4.68 39.53
N LYS A 71 20.28 -3.61 39.73
CA LYS A 71 18.90 -3.73 40.20
C LYS A 71 18.07 -4.29 39.05
N ASP A 72 17.34 -5.36 39.33
CA ASP A 72 16.33 -5.92 38.45
C ASP A 72 15.22 -4.86 38.25
N VAL A 73 15.34 -4.05 37.20
CA VAL A 73 14.37 -2.99 36.89
C VAL A 73 13.12 -3.67 36.34
N GLN A 74 12.07 -3.71 37.16
CA GLN A 74 10.77 -4.25 36.76
C GLN A 74 10.27 -3.51 35.52
N LYS A 75 10.10 -4.22 34.40
CA LYS A 75 9.67 -3.64 33.13
C LYS A 75 8.28 -3.01 33.25
N THR A 76 8.10 -1.82 32.66
CA THR A 76 6.79 -1.16 32.57
C THR A 76 5.84 -1.95 31.67
N ASP A 77 4.53 -1.74 31.80
CA ASP A 77 3.56 -2.42 30.95
C ASP A 77 3.68 -2.04 29.47
N GLU A 78 4.13 -0.80 29.17
CA GLU A 78 4.53 -0.39 27.82
C GLU A 78 5.68 -1.24 27.29
N GLN A 79 6.74 -1.43 28.09
CA GLN A 79 7.90 -2.22 27.69
C GLN A 79 7.52 -3.68 27.43
N LYS A 80 6.69 -4.28 28.28
CA LYS A 80 6.18 -5.64 28.08
C LYS A 80 5.38 -5.78 26.79
N TYR A 81 4.52 -4.80 26.50
CA TYR A 81 3.74 -4.77 25.25
C TYR A 81 4.64 -4.66 24.01
N VAL A 82 5.62 -3.75 24.03
CA VAL A 82 6.58 -3.61 22.94
C VAL A 82 7.36 -4.91 22.73
N GLU A 83 7.83 -5.55 23.79
CA GLU A 83 8.55 -6.83 23.69
C GLU A 83 7.68 -7.94 23.10
N SER A 84 6.43 -8.07 23.54
CA SER A 84 5.51 -9.07 22.99
C SER A 84 5.21 -8.83 21.52
N GLU A 85 5.03 -7.56 21.13
CA GLU A 85 4.75 -7.21 19.74
C GLU A 85 5.98 -7.40 18.86
N LEU A 86 7.19 -7.09 19.35
CA LEU A 86 8.42 -7.39 18.61
C LEU A 86 8.63 -8.90 18.44
N LEU A 87 8.31 -9.72 19.44
CA LEU A 87 8.35 -11.18 19.32
C LEU A 87 7.39 -11.69 18.23
N ARG A 88 6.22 -11.07 18.11
CA ARG A 88 5.20 -11.41 17.11
C ARG A 88 5.57 -10.92 15.71
N LEU A 89 6.13 -9.72 15.60
CA LEU A 89 6.24 -8.96 14.35
C LEU A 89 7.63 -8.93 13.72
N LYS A 90 8.72 -9.10 14.48
CA LYS A 90 10.05 -9.10 13.87
C LYS A 90 10.23 -10.29 12.94
N LEU A 91 10.96 -10.04 11.86
CA LEU A 91 11.23 -11.04 10.83
C LEU A 91 12.73 -11.22 10.73
N ASP A 92 13.24 -12.36 11.16
CA ASP A 92 14.66 -12.68 11.03
C ASP A 92 14.97 -13.23 9.63
N PHE A 93 15.22 -12.33 8.69
CA PHE A 93 15.62 -12.68 7.32
C PHE A 93 16.95 -13.44 7.27
N LYS A 94 17.84 -13.28 8.26
CA LYS A 94 19.16 -13.93 8.25
C LYS A 94 19.01 -15.43 8.53
N SER A 95 18.26 -15.80 9.55
CA SER A 95 18.03 -17.21 9.91
C SER A 95 16.94 -17.90 9.08
N ALA A 96 16.09 -17.14 8.38
CA ALA A 96 15.04 -17.70 7.54
C ALA A 96 15.58 -18.67 6.46
N SER A 97 15.13 -19.93 6.51
CA SER A 97 15.42 -20.97 5.52
C SER A 97 14.47 -20.88 4.31
N ILE A 98 15.00 -21.21 3.12
CA ILE A 98 14.25 -21.26 1.85
C ILE A 98 14.28 -22.67 1.21
N ASP A 99 14.47 -23.72 2.01
CA ASP A 99 14.76 -25.09 1.54
C ASP A 99 13.71 -25.69 0.58
N ASN A 100 12.47 -25.22 0.63
CA ASN A 100 11.41 -25.63 -0.30
C ASN A 100 10.51 -24.44 -0.66
N SER A 101 10.80 -23.80 -1.79
CA SER A 101 10.09 -22.61 -2.28
C SER A 101 8.61 -22.87 -2.55
N GLU A 102 8.29 -24.00 -3.19
CA GLU A 102 6.91 -24.39 -3.49
C GLU A 102 6.09 -24.54 -2.21
N LYS A 103 6.63 -25.24 -1.21
CA LYS A 103 5.97 -25.41 0.09
C LYS A 103 5.74 -24.07 0.80
N LEU A 104 6.71 -23.15 0.75
CA LEU A 104 6.55 -21.82 1.39
C LEU A 104 5.43 -21.01 0.74
N PHE A 105 5.31 -21.03 -0.58
CA PHE A 105 4.20 -20.35 -1.26
C PHE A 105 2.85 -21.05 -1.05
N GLN A 106 2.82 -22.39 -0.95
CA GLN A 106 1.63 -23.12 -0.54
C GLN A 106 1.19 -22.75 0.89
N VAL A 107 2.14 -22.57 1.81
CA VAL A 107 1.85 -22.07 3.16
C VAL A 107 1.24 -20.67 3.10
N ALA A 108 1.83 -19.74 2.35
CA ALA A 108 1.28 -18.40 2.17
C ALA A 108 -0.14 -18.42 1.58
N ALA A 109 -0.38 -19.27 0.57
CA ALA A 109 -1.70 -19.44 -0.03
C ALA A 109 -2.73 -19.97 0.98
N SER A 110 -2.35 -20.91 1.84
CA SER A 110 -3.23 -21.52 2.85
C SER A 110 -3.69 -20.55 3.94
N TRP A 111 -3.04 -19.40 4.09
CA TRP A 111 -3.39 -18.40 5.09
C TRP A 111 -4.59 -17.53 4.71
N VAL A 112 -4.81 -17.37 3.41
CA VAL A 112 -5.80 -16.42 2.87
C VAL A 112 -7.21 -16.96 3.13
N GLY A 113 -8.07 -16.10 3.67
CA GLY A 113 -9.45 -16.39 3.98
C GLY A 113 -10.31 -15.13 3.91
N GLU A 114 -11.62 -15.27 4.14
CA GLU A 114 -12.57 -14.16 3.95
C GLU A 114 -12.27 -12.92 4.82
N ARG A 115 -11.62 -13.11 5.97
CA ARG A 115 -11.32 -12.06 6.96
C ARG A 115 -9.84 -11.90 7.31
N GLN A 116 -8.93 -12.55 6.57
CA GLN A 116 -7.48 -12.41 6.76
C GLN A 116 -6.69 -12.79 5.50
N ILE A 117 -5.54 -12.16 5.27
CA ILE A 117 -4.55 -12.57 4.26
C ILE A 117 -3.44 -13.43 4.88
N TYR A 118 -3.10 -13.14 6.13
CA TYR A 118 -2.05 -13.83 6.86
C TYR A 118 -2.46 -14.01 8.33
N PRO A 119 -1.90 -14.99 9.07
CA PRO A 119 -2.23 -15.21 10.48
C PRO A 119 -1.52 -14.20 11.39
N THR A 120 -2.09 -13.96 12.57
CA THR A 120 -1.48 -13.10 13.62
C THR A 120 -0.08 -13.58 14.02
N TYR A 121 0.14 -14.89 14.05
CA TYR A 121 1.44 -15.52 14.31
C TYR A 121 1.88 -16.30 13.07
N HIS A 122 3.08 -15.98 12.56
CA HIS A 122 3.52 -16.43 11.24
C HIS A 122 4.99 -16.91 11.27
N LYS A 123 5.22 -18.21 11.49
CA LYS A 123 6.60 -18.73 11.59
C LYS A 123 7.36 -18.63 10.26
N GLU A 124 6.65 -18.77 9.14
CA GLU A 124 7.21 -18.87 7.80
C GLU A 124 7.28 -17.52 7.07
N MET A 125 6.74 -16.44 7.64
CA MET A 125 6.65 -15.14 6.93
C MET A 125 8.02 -14.61 6.54
N ALA A 126 9.02 -14.70 7.42
CA ALA A 126 10.38 -14.26 7.10
C ALA A 126 10.96 -15.06 5.91
N SER A 127 10.74 -16.37 5.87
CA SER A 127 11.14 -17.23 4.75
C SER A 127 10.42 -16.90 3.45
N ILE A 128 9.11 -16.64 3.51
CA ILE A 128 8.31 -16.27 2.32
C ILE A 128 8.76 -14.92 1.76
N LEU A 129 8.92 -13.89 2.61
CA LEU A 129 9.38 -12.57 2.17
C LEU A 129 10.82 -12.65 1.64
N LYS A 130 11.71 -13.41 2.29
CA LYS A 130 13.06 -13.66 1.77
C LYS A 130 13.03 -14.31 0.39
N LEU A 131 12.16 -15.31 0.21
CA LEU A 131 11.99 -15.97 -1.07
C LEU A 131 11.48 -15.00 -2.14
N MET A 132 10.53 -14.12 -1.82
CA MET A 132 10.06 -13.07 -2.73
C MET A 132 11.18 -12.10 -3.13
N SER A 133 12.05 -11.73 -2.19
CA SER A 133 13.13 -10.76 -2.43
C SER A 133 14.34 -11.35 -3.16
N THR A 134 14.60 -12.67 -3.07
CA THR A 134 15.83 -13.28 -3.64
C THR A 134 15.60 -14.26 -4.79
N SER A 135 14.38 -14.79 -4.99
CA SER A 135 14.15 -15.82 -6.02
C SER A 135 14.43 -15.30 -7.43
N LYS A 136 15.03 -16.14 -8.27
CA LYS A 136 15.26 -15.82 -9.68
C LYS A 136 13.93 -15.47 -10.38
N ILE A 137 13.96 -14.43 -11.21
CA ILE A 137 12.83 -14.06 -12.06
C ILE A 137 12.93 -14.89 -13.35
N VAL A 138 11.85 -15.57 -13.71
CA VAL A 138 11.77 -16.43 -14.91
C VAL A 138 10.87 -15.85 -15.99
N GLN A 139 10.02 -14.88 -15.65
CA GLN A 139 9.22 -14.11 -16.60
C GLN A 139 8.97 -12.70 -16.04
N ALA A 140 9.00 -11.69 -16.91
CA ALA A 140 8.65 -10.32 -16.56
C ALA A 140 7.70 -9.73 -17.61
N ASP A 141 6.70 -8.97 -17.16
CA ASP A 141 5.73 -8.34 -18.04
C ASP A 141 5.23 -7.01 -17.49
N ALA A 142 4.81 -6.09 -18.36
CA ALA A 142 4.09 -4.91 -17.95
C ALA A 142 2.64 -5.30 -17.58
N LEU A 143 2.12 -4.77 -16.47
CA LEU A 143 0.70 -4.93 -16.10
C LEU A 143 -0.13 -3.77 -16.67
N PRO A 144 -0.88 -3.96 -17.77
CA PRO A 144 -1.51 -2.86 -18.51
C PRO A 144 -2.65 -2.16 -17.75
N ARG A 145 -3.17 -2.77 -16.69
CA ARG A 145 -4.31 -2.23 -15.92
C ARG A 145 -3.82 -1.34 -14.78
N GLY A 146 -4.30 -0.10 -14.74
CA GLY A 146 -4.00 0.86 -13.67
C GLY A 146 -3.50 2.18 -14.21
N THR A 147 -3.14 3.08 -13.30
CA THR A 147 -2.73 4.45 -13.60
C THR A 147 -1.22 4.66 -13.52
N GLN A 148 -0.51 3.76 -12.84
CA GLN A 148 0.92 3.87 -12.56
C GLN A 148 1.68 2.63 -13.05
N ILE A 149 2.98 2.78 -13.22
CA ILE A 149 3.87 1.71 -13.69
C ILE A 149 3.93 0.59 -12.65
N LYS A 150 3.77 -0.65 -13.12
CA LYS A 150 3.98 -1.87 -12.33
C LYS A 150 4.30 -3.03 -13.25
N LEU A 151 5.15 -3.93 -12.77
CA LEU A 151 5.52 -5.15 -13.48
C LEU A 151 4.88 -6.37 -12.82
N LEU A 152 4.45 -7.33 -13.63
CA LEU A 152 4.19 -8.69 -13.16
C LEU A 152 5.48 -9.48 -13.35
N LEU A 153 6.00 -10.02 -12.26
CA LEU A 153 7.14 -10.93 -12.28
C LEU A 153 6.65 -12.33 -11.91
N VAL A 154 7.22 -13.33 -12.55
CA VAL A 154 7.07 -14.74 -12.16
C VAL A 154 8.41 -15.19 -11.62
N LEU A 155 8.41 -15.64 -10.37
CA LEU A 155 9.58 -16.18 -9.70
C LEU A 155 9.76 -17.66 -10.06
N GLU A 156 10.97 -18.17 -9.88
CA GLU A 156 11.23 -19.61 -9.93
C GLU A 156 10.28 -20.37 -8.99
N GLY A 157 9.67 -21.45 -9.49
CA GLY A 157 8.54 -22.11 -8.84
C GLY A 157 7.16 -21.58 -9.27
N GLY A 158 7.09 -20.60 -10.17
CA GLY A 158 5.84 -20.15 -10.80
C GLY A 158 5.03 -19.13 -10.00
N GLN A 159 5.49 -18.74 -8.80
CA GLN A 159 4.80 -17.73 -7.99
C GLN A 159 4.85 -16.37 -8.67
N LYS A 160 3.69 -15.72 -8.79
CA LYS A 160 3.55 -14.36 -9.29
C LYS A 160 3.77 -13.34 -8.18
N VAL A 161 4.41 -12.23 -8.52
CA VAL A 161 4.53 -11.03 -7.67
C VAL A 161 4.36 -9.76 -8.51
N VAL A 162 3.87 -8.69 -7.90
CA VAL A 162 3.81 -7.36 -8.51
C VAL A 162 5.01 -6.56 -8.04
N PHE A 163 5.78 -6.02 -8.97
CA PHE A 163 6.89 -5.12 -8.68
C PHE A 163 6.50 -3.67 -8.95
N LYS A 164 6.64 -2.81 -7.94
CA LYS A 164 6.58 -1.35 -8.06
C LYS A 164 7.96 -0.79 -7.80
N GLN A 165 8.50 -0.04 -8.76
CA GLN A 165 9.85 0.49 -8.69
C GLN A 165 9.96 1.80 -7.91
N LYS A 166 11.18 2.11 -7.47
CA LYS A 166 11.53 3.41 -6.90
C LYS A 166 11.32 4.52 -7.92
N ARG A 167 10.63 5.58 -7.47
CA ARG A 167 10.39 6.82 -8.22
C ARG A 167 11.00 8.05 -7.56
N TYR A 168 11.12 8.01 -6.23
CA TYR A 168 11.57 9.13 -5.42
C TYR A 168 12.57 8.66 -4.36
N GLU A 169 13.41 9.58 -3.92
CA GLU A 169 14.19 9.40 -2.71
C GLU A 169 13.29 9.37 -1.46
N ARG A 170 13.81 8.80 -0.37
CA ARG A 170 13.04 8.59 0.87
C ARG A 170 12.59 9.90 1.52
N ASP A 171 13.39 10.95 1.38
CA ASP A 171 13.20 12.30 1.91
C ASP A 171 12.47 13.26 0.95
N HIS A 172 12.20 12.83 -0.28
CA HIS A 172 11.42 13.62 -1.23
C HIS A 172 10.02 13.90 -0.70
N VAL A 173 9.61 15.17 -0.74
CA VAL A 173 8.30 15.65 -0.32
C VAL A 173 7.46 15.95 -1.55
N ILE A 174 6.26 15.36 -1.62
CA ILE A 174 5.28 15.65 -2.66
C ILE A 174 4.48 16.89 -2.24
N GLU A 175 4.57 17.93 -3.04
CA GLU A 175 3.78 19.15 -2.91
C GLU A 175 2.49 19.07 -3.75
N GLY A 176 1.50 19.88 -3.41
CA GLY A 176 0.21 19.92 -4.10
C GLY A 176 -0.89 19.17 -3.36
N LYS A 177 -1.76 18.48 -4.11
CA LYS A 177 -2.89 17.76 -3.53
C LYS A 177 -2.42 16.50 -2.81
N PRO A 178 -3.15 16.04 -1.78
CA PRO A 178 -2.79 14.84 -1.01
C PRO A 178 -2.67 13.52 -1.81
N TYR A 179 -3.08 13.48 -3.08
CA TYR A 179 -3.02 12.31 -3.97
C TYR A 179 -2.13 12.53 -5.22
N ASP A 180 -1.40 13.65 -5.28
CA ASP A 180 -0.48 13.96 -6.38
C ASP A 180 0.81 13.11 -6.31
N GLY A 181 1.65 13.23 -7.35
CA GLY A 181 2.92 12.51 -7.48
C GLY A 181 2.80 11.05 -7.94
N TYR A 182 3.94 10.37 -8.08
CA TYR A 182 3.99 8.95 -8.47
C TYR A 182 3.83 8.01 -7.27
N ASP A 183 3.49 6.75 -7.56
CA ASP A 183 3.50 5.66 -6.58
C ASP A 183 4.89 5.52 -5.93
N ARG A 184 4.91 5.40 -4.60
CA ARG A 184 6.10 5.15 -3.78
C ARG A 184 6.15 3.67 -3.38
N HIS A 185 7.13 2.93 -3.87
CA HIS A 185 7.26 1.50 -3.56
C HIS A 185 7.46 1.23 -2.05
N ASN A 186 8.21 2.09 -1.38
CA ASN A 186 8.48 1.99 0.06
C ASN A 186 7.22 2.25 0.91
N ALA A 187 6.22 2.95 0.37
CA ALA A 187 4.94 3.13 1.04
C ALA A 187 4.12 1.83 1.10
N GLU A 188 4.19 0.97 0.08
CA GLU A 188 3.53 -0.35 0.11
C GLU A 188 4.14 -1.25 1.21
N ILE A 189 5.46 -1.22 1.37
CA ILE A 189 6.16 -1.98 2.42
C ILE A 189 5.75 -1.47 3.80
N ALA A 190 5.84 -0.15 4.03
CA ALA A 190 5.47 0.45 5.30
C ALA A 190 3.99 0.20 5.65
N ALA A 191 3.09 0.27 4.66
CA ALA A 191 1.67 -0.01 4.83
C ALA A 191 1.42 -1.47 5.23
N PHE A 192 2.08 -2.44 4.59
CA PHE A 192 2.02 -3.85 5.00
C PHE A 192 2.45 -4.05 6.46
N HIS A 193 3.56 -3.44 6.87
CA HIS A 193 4.02 -3.54 8.27
C HIS A 193 3.09 -2.83 9.26
N LEU A 194 2.46 -1.71 8.87
CA LEU A 194 1.44 -1.07 9.69
C LEU A 194 0.18 -1.93 9.85
N ASP A 195 -0.26 -2.59 8.77
CA ASP A 195 -1.41 -3.51 8.78
C ASP A 195 -1.18 -4.67 9.77
N ARG A 196 0.07 -5.14 9.89
CA ARG A 196 0.50 -6.16 10.87
C ARG A 196 0.48 -5.66 12.31
N ILE A 197 0.92 -4.42 12.54
CA ILE A 197 0.90 -3.78 13.86
C ILE A 197 -0.54 -3.65 14.39
N PHE A 198 -1.47 -3.25 13.52
CA PHE A 198 -2.90 -3.16 13.89
C PHE A 198 -3.61 -4.52 13.97
N ASP A 199 -2.92 -5.61 13.58
CA ASP A 199 -3.49 -6.95 13.40
C ASP A 199 -4.74 -6.98 12.49
N PHE A 200 -4.80 -6.04 11.54
CA PHE A 200 -5.86 -5.96 10.55
C PHE A 200 -5.78 -7.13 9.58
N ARG A 201 -4.58 -7.44 9.09
CA ARG A 201 -4.30 -8.61 8.23
C ARG A 201 -5.06 -8.58 6.91
N ARG A 202 -5.20 -7.37 6.35
CA ARG A 202 -5.97 -7.07 5.13
C ARG A 202 -5.10 -6.59 3.97
N ALA A 203 -3.81 -6.34 4.19
CA ALA A 203 -2.84 -6.02 3.15
C ALA A 203 -2.10 -7.29 2.67
N PRO A 204 -1.75 -7.39 1.37
CA PRO A 204 -0.91 -8.47 0.87
C PRO A 204 0.49 -8.41 1.48
N LEU A 205 1.23 -9.52 1.40
CA LEU A 205 2.63 -9.54 1.79
C LEU A 205 3.45 -8.65 0.85
N VAL A 206 4.27 -7.75 1.42
CA VAL A 206 5.13 -6.84 0.68
C VAL A 206 6.54 -6.84 1.28
N VAL A 207 7.58 -6.85 0.44
CA VAL A 207 8.98 -6.74 0.86
C VAL A 207 9.80 -5.95 -0.16
N GLY A 208 10.88 -5.34 0.29
CA GLY A 208 11.86 -4.70 -0.59
C GLY A 208 12.64 -5.69 -1.45
N ARG A 209 12.94 -5.28 -2.68
CA ARG A 209 13.83 -6.01 -3.59
C ARG A 209 14.66 -5.05 -4.44
N VAL A 210 15.93 -5.40 -4.64
CA VAL A 210 16.83 -4.73 -5.58
C VAL A 210 17.03 -5.66 -6.79
N LEU A 211 16.85 -5.12 -7.98
CA LEU A 211 16.95 -5.85 -9.26
C LEU A 211 18.04 -5.26 -10.13
N ASN A 212 18.80 -6.10 -10.84
CA ASN A 212 19.49 -5.68 -12.05
C ASN A 212 18.55 -5.82 -13.26
N LEU A 213 18.13 -4.69 -13.84
CA LEU A 213 17.20 -4.68 -14.97
C LEU A 213 17.74 -5.43 -16.19
N LYS A 214 19.03 -5.32 -16.48
CA LYS A 214 19.67 -5.90 -17.66
C LYS A 214 19.85 -7.41 -17.56
N THR A 215 20.15 -7.93 -16.37
CA THR A 215 20.47 -9.35 -16.18
C THR A 215 19.31 -10.16 -15.61
N GLU A 216 18.40 -9.55 -14.84
CA GLU A 216 17.28 -10.26 -14.19
C GLU A 216 15.92 -10.02 -14.87
N VAL A 217 15.70 -8.85 -15.49
CA VAL A 217 14.36 -8.47 -16.00
C VAL A 217 14.29 -8.54 -17.52
N MET A 218 15.12 -7.78 -18.23
CA MET A 218 15.09 -7.70 -19.70
C MET A 218 15.22 -9.07 -20.41
N PRO A 219 16.08 -10.01 -19.97
CA PRO A 219 16.23 -11.30 -20.64
C PRO A 219 14.99 -12.20 -20.60
N VAL A 220 14.10 -11.96 -19.61
CA VAL A 220 12.87 -12.74 -19.39
C VAL A 220 11.60 -11.89 -19.61
N ALA A 221 11.78 -10.68 -20.15
CA ALA A 221 10.69 -9.74 -20.39
C ALA A 221 9.91 -10.08 -21.66
N THR A 222 8.60 -9.82 -21.64
CA THR A 222 7.77 -9.85 -22.85
C THR A 222 8.21 -8.77 -23.85
N GLU A 223 7.92 -9.00 -25.14
CA GLU A 223 8.22 -8.01 -26.19
C GLU A 223 7.58 -6.65 -25.91
N ARG A 224 6.35 -6.65 -25.37
CA ARG A 224 5.65 -5.41 -25.02
C ARG A 224 6.34 -4.63 -23.91
N LEU A 225 6.91 -5.32 -22.90
CA LEU A 225 7.68 -4.66 -21.85
C LEU A 225 9.03 -4.18 -22.39
N LEU A 226 9.72 -5.00 -23.20
CA LEU A 226 11.00 -4.64 -23.83
C LEU A 226 10.93 -3.34 -24.63
N LYS A 227 9.84 -3.12 -25.37
CA LYS A 227 9.60 -1.89 -26.15
C LYS A 227 9.53 -0.62 -25.29
N THR A 228 9.33 -0.73 -23.99
CA THR A 228 9.24 0.42 -23.07
C THR A 228 10.58 0.85 -22.49
N PHE A 229 11.64 0.06 -22.66
CA PHE A 229 12.96 0.40 -22.12
C PHE A 229 13.65 1.48 -22.96
N ARG A 230 14.37 2.37 -22.28
CA ARG A 230 15.22 3.42 -22.85
C ARG A 230 16.53 3.49 -22.08
N ASN A 231 17.60 3.90 -22.76
CA ASN A 231 18.82 4.34 -22.09
C ASN A 231 18.75 5.86 -21.97
N LYS A 232 18.93 6.39 -20.76
CA LYS A 232 18.94 7.83 -20.48
C LYS A 232 19.98 8.12 -19.41
N ASP A 233 20.92 9.01 -19.71
CA ASP A 233 21.97 9.45 -18.77
C ASP A 233 22.74 8.28 -18.13
N ASN A 234 23.12 7.28 -18.95
CA ASN A 234 23.76 6.01 -18.54
C ASN A 234 22.92 5.10 -17.63
N ASN A 235 21.62 5.39 -17.48
CA ASN A 235 20.67 4.56 -16.73
C ASN A 235 19.75 3.79 -17.67
N ILE A 236 19.37 2.59 -17.26
CA ILE A 236 18.26 1.85 -17.86
C ILE A 236 16.96 2.36 -17.24
N CYS A 237 16.07 2.87 -18.09
CA CYS A 237 14.77 3.39 -17.70
C CYS A 237 13.65 2.64 -18.43
N TYR A 238 12.44 2.68 -17.88
CA TYR A 238 11.24 2.19 -18.57
C TYR A 238 10.00 2.98 -18.16
N PHE A 239 9.08 3.17 -19.10
CA PHE A 239 7.80 3.82 -18.83
C PHE A 239 6.63 2.84 -18.67
N GLY A 240 6.84 1.54 -18.93
CA GLY A 240 5.81 0.52 -18.73
C GLY A 240 4.57 0.69 -19.62
N ILE A 241 3.47 0.05 -19.23
CA ILE A 241 2.18 0.12 -19.94
C ILE A 241 1.08 0.31 -18.90
N CYS A 242 0.42 1.46 -18.91
CA CYS A 242 -0.69 1.83 -18.04
C CYS A 242 -1.38 3.10 -18.57
N LEU A 243 -2.49 3.54 -17.94
CA LEU A 243 -3.29 4.68 -18.42
C LEU A 243 -2.52 6.00 -18.54
N TYR A 244 -1.59 6.28 -17.61
CA TYR A 244 -0.78 7.51 -17.61
C TYR A 244 0.71 7.24 -17.84
N CYS A 245 1.07 6.06 -18.32
CA CYS A 245 2.45 5.71 -18.59
C CYS A 245 2.92 6.41 -19.87
N LYS A 246 3.79 7.40 -19.73
CA LYS A 246 4.39 8.15 -20.83
C LYS A 246 5.91 8.05 -20.79
N GLU A 247 6.55 8.14 -21.95
CA GLU A 247 8.01 8.03 -22.04
C GLU A 247 8.71 9.12 -21.22
N GLU A 248 8.15 10.33 -21.18
CA GLU A 248 8.68 11.48 -20.43
C GLU A 248 8.65 11.25 -18.90
N GLU A 249 7.79 10.35 -18.43
CA GLU A 249 7.58 10.01 -17.01
C GLU A 249 8.16 8.63 -16.65
N MET A 250 9.17 8.17 -17.40
CA MET A 250 9.86 6.91 -17.16
C MET A 250 10.48 6.82 -15.75
N ALA A 251 10.53 5.60 -15.20
CA ALA A 251 11.32 5.32 -14.01
C ALA A 251 12.71 4.84 -14.42
N CYS A 252 13.75 5.39 -13.78
CA CYS A 252 15.14 5.11 -14.10
C CYS A 252 15.85 4.40 -12.95
N ALA A 253 16.61 3.36 -13.29
CA ALA A 253 17.53 2.70 -12.37
C ALA A 253 18.73 3.60 -12.04
N ASN A 254 19.52 3.22 -11.03
CA ASN A 254 20.89 3.72 -10.86
C ASN A 254 21.82 2.81 -11.67
N GLY A 255 22.23 3.27 -12.86
CA GLY A 255 22.83 2.44 -13.89
C GLY A 255 21.85 1.35 -14.32
N GLU A 256 22.09 0.12 -13.86
CA GLU A 256 21.25 -1.05 -14.14
C GLU A 256 20.43 -1.49 -12.93
N ILE A 257 20.67 -0.90 -11.75
CA ILE A 257 20.13 -1.35 -10.47
C ILE A 257 18.86 -0.58 -10.11
N MET A 258 17.74 -1.30 -10.02
CA MET A 258 16.44 -0.76 -9.67
C MET A 258 15.97 -1.33 -8.32
N GLU A 259 15.80 -0.45 -7.35
CA GLU A 259 15.11 -0.76 -6.11
C GLU A 259 13.59 -0.74 -6.33
N GLY A 260 12.84 -1.59 -5.63
CA GLY A 260 11.38 -1.55 -5.62
C GLY A 260 10.78 -2.42 -4.53
N SER A 261 9.45 -2.46 -4.47
CA SER A 261 8.69 -3.36 -3.62
C SER A 261 8.14 -4.51 -4.45
N VAL A 262 8.14 -5.71 -3.88
CA VAL A 262 7.47 -6.89 -4.43
C VAL A 262 6.28 -7.24 -3.55
N THR A 263 5.09 -7.28 -4.16
CA THR A 263 3.83 -7.65 -3.52
C THR A 263 3.45 -9.05 -3.96
N LEU A 264 3.13 -9.94 -3.02
CA LEU A 264 2.75 -11.32 -3.32
C LEU A 264 1.43 -11.35 -4.08
N TRP A 265 1.38 -12.06 -5.21
CA TRP A 265 0.11 -12.32 -5.88
C TRP A 265 -0.69 -13.34 -5.08
N LEU A 266 -1.95 -13.02 -4.79
CA LEU A 266 -2.83 -13.90 -4.03
C LEU A 266 -3.12 -15.20 -4.81
N PRO A 267 -3.33 -16.33 -4.12
CA PRO A 267 -3.65 -17.61 -4.77
C PRO A 267 -4.90 -17.51 -5.64
N ASP A 268 -5.01 -18.38 -6.65
CA ASP A 268 -6.04 -18.29 -7.70
C ASP A 268 -7.48 -18.18 -7.14
N GLU A 269 -7.79 -18.92 -6.07
CA GLU A 269 -9.07 -18.87 -5.35
C GLU A 269 -9.38 -17.47 -4.80
N TRP A 270 -8.36 -16.75 -4.34
CA TRP A 270 -8.44 -15.44 -3.70
C TRP A 270 -7.93 -14.28 -4.58
N SER A 271 -7.74 -14.53 -5.88
CA SER A 271 -7.15 -13.56 -6.83
C SER A 271 -8.18 -12.79 -7.67
N LYS A 272 -9.46 -13.10 -7.49
CA LYS A 272 -10.57 -12.41 -8.18
C LYS A 272 -11.20 -11.41 -7.23
N PHE A 273 -11.39 -10.18 -7.71
CA PHE A 273 -11.91 -9.10 -6.89
C PHE A 273 -13.19 -8.51 -7.49
N THR A 274 -14.09 -8.06 -6.61
CA THR A 274 -15.12 -7.08 -6.95
C THR A 274 -14.63 -5.72 -6.51
N LYS A 275 -14.50 -4.80 -7.46
CA LYS A 275 -14.13 -3.42 -7.20
C LYS A 275 -15.36 -2.63 -6.76
N GLN A 276 -15.27 -1.98 -5.60
CA GLN A 276 -16.34 -1.18 -5.01
C GLN A 276 -15.94 0.29 -4.99
N ARG A 277 -16.89 1.17 -5.33
CA ARG A 277 -16.69 2.61 -5.17
C ARG A 277 -16.69 2.96 -3.69
N HIS A 278 -15.65 3.64 -3.23
CA HIS A 278 -15.57 4.08 -1.84
C HIS A 278 -16.65 5.16 -1.57
N PRO A 279 -17.41 5.12 -0.45
CA PRO A 279 -18.46 6.11 -0.19
C PRO A 279 -17.88 7.53 0.00
N TYR A 280 -16.63 7.61 0.42
CA TYR A 280 -15.86 8.85 0.57
C TYR A 280 -14.90 9.11 -0.61
N GLN A 281 -15.25 8.65 -1.81
CA GLN A 281 -14.44 8.95 -2.98
C GLN A 281 -14.40 10.46 -3.23
N ARG A 282 -13.20 11.02 -3.46
CA ARG A 282 -13.01 12.38 -3.94
C ARG A 282 -13.52 12.56 -5.37
N THR A 283 -13.71 13.79 -5.79
CA THR A 283 -14.14 14.11 -7.17
C THR A 283 -13.00 14.01 -8.18
N TYR A 284 -11.75 14.24 -7.74
CA TYR A 284 -10.57 14.42 -8.60
C TYR A 284 -10.72 15.54 -9.63
N ILE A 285 -11.61 16.50 -9.37
CA ILE A 285 -11.88 17.64 -10.24
C ILE A 285 -11.60 18.91 -9.45
N ASP A 286 -10.75 19.77 -10.00
CA ASP A 286 -10.41 21.06 -9.40
C ASP A 286 -11.64 21.93 -9.16
N GLY A 287 -11.70 22.55 -7.97
CA GLY A 287 -12.81 23.40 -7.56
C GLY A 287 -14.13 22.68 -7.29
N ARG A 288 -14.19 21.33 -7.36
CA ARG A 288 -15.41 20.56 -7.12
C ARG A 288 -15.28 19.69 -5.88
N SER A 289 -16.01 20.04 -4.82
CA SER A 289 -16.12 19.21 -3.62
C SER A 289 -17.07 18.03 -3.82
N ALA A 290 -16.78 16.90 -3.20
CA ALA A 290 -17.69 15.77 -3.05
C ALA A 290 -18.77 16.08 -2.00
N LYS A 291 -19.89 15.35 -2.05
CA LYS A 291 -20.99 15.56 -1.08
C LYS A 291 -20.51 15.41 0.38
N TRP A 292 -19.70 14.39 0.66
CA TRP A 292 -19.16 14.13 1.99
C TRP A 292 -18.19 15.21 2.49
N GLU A 293 -17.63 16.04 1.61
CA GLU A 293 -16.73 17.15 1.98
C GLU A 293 -17.50 18.38 2.46
N VAL A 294 -18.80 18.49 2.13
CA VAL A 294 -19.63 19.67 2.44
C VAL A 294 -20.82 19.36 3.35
N ASP A 295 -21.17 18.09 3.52
CA ASP A 295 -22.28 17.60 4.33
C ASP A 295 -21.76 16.75 5.49
N GLU A 296 -21.67 17.31 6.69
CA GLU A 296 -21.23 16.57 7.89
C GLU A 296 -22.23 15.49 8.33
N THR A 297 -23.47 15.54 7.86
CA THR A 297 -24.48 14.51 8.12
C THR A 297 -24.46 13.38 7.08
N TYR A 298 -23.50 13.40 6.14
CA TYR A 298 -23.46 12.47 5.02
C TYR A 298 -23.45 11.00 5.45
N CYS A 299 -22.70 10.63 6.51
CA CYS A 299 -22.70 9.25 6.95
C CYS A 299 -24.07 8.82 7.48
N ASP A 300 -24.67 9.62 8.37
CA ASP A 300 -25.93 9.28 9.03
C ASP A 300 -27.09 9.31 8.03
N SER A 301 -27.11 10.25 7.08
CA SER A 301 -28.22 10.40 6.13
C SER A 301 -28.09 9.54 4.87
N VAL A 302 -26.88 9.10 4.49
CA VAL A 302 -26.65 8.38 3.24
C VAL A 302 -25.95 7.05 3.46
N VAL A 303 -24.77 7.05 4.09
CA VAL A 303 -23.91 5.86 4.13
C VAL A 303 -24.54 4.74 4.94
N LYS A 304 -25.02 5.02 6.16
CA LYS A 304 -25.64 4.05 7.07
C LYS A 304 -26.97 3.47 6.56
N HIS A 305 -27.52 4.00 5.48
CA HIS A 305 -28.78 3.52 4.88
C HIS A 305 -28.58 2.81 3.54
N LYS A 306 -27.32 2.58 3.13
CA LYS A 306 -27.00 2.01 1.83
C LYS A 306 -26.24 0.68 1.98
N PRO A 307 -26.72 -0.42 1.40
CA PRO A 307 -25.94 -1.65 1.30
C PRO A 307 -24.60 -1.43 0.57
N PRO A 308 -23.50 -2.06 1.02
CA PRO A 308 -23.40 -2.99 2.17
C PRO A 308 -23.00 -2.32 3.49
N TYR A 309 -23.21 -1.01 3.66
CA TYR A 309 -22.79 -0.25 4.85
C TYR A 309 -23.89 -0.12 5.91
N ASP A 310 -25.12 -0.47 5.55
CA ASP A 310 -26.31 -0.42 6.39
C ASP A 310 -26.33 -1.48 7.49
N SER A 311 -25.55 -2.55 7.37
CA SER A 311 -25.30 -3.53 8.42
C SER A 311 -24.04 -4.34 8.13
N GLY A 312 -23.61 -5.18 9.08
CA GLY A 312 -22.46 -6.07 8.90
C GLY A 312 -21.10 -5.35 9.02
N PRO A 313 -20.01 -5.98 8.59
CA PRO A 313 -18.67 -5.52 8.91
C PRO A 313 -18.17 -4.36 8.03
N ARG A 314 -18.83 -4.07 6.90
CA ARG A 314 -18.28 -3.18 5.88
C ARG A 314 -18.04 -1.76 6.40
N LEU A 315 -19.02 -1.17 7.10
CA LEU A 315 -18.87 0.20 7.57
C LEU A 315 -17.71 0.32 8.56
N LEU A 316 -17.55 -0.68 9.42
CA LEU A 316 -16.41 -0.76 10.33
C LEU A 316 -15.09 -1.00 9.60
N ASP A 317 -15.10 -1.76 8.49
CA ASP A 317 -13.92 -1.90 7.62
C ASP A 317 -13.50 -0.56 7.02
N ILE A 318 -14.47 0.28 6.62
CA ILE A 318 -14.22 1.63 6.09
C ILE A 318 -13.66 2.55 7.18
N THR A 319 -14.18 2.51 8.41
CA THR A 319 -13.68 3.37 9.50
C THR A 319 -12.30 2.94 9.98
N ASP A 320 -11.99 1.64 10.02
CA ASP A 320 -10.62 1.17 10.23
C ASP A 320 -9.68 1.60 9.09
N GLY A 321 -10.17 1.55 7.85
CA GLY A 321 -9.47 2.06 6.67
C GLY A 321 -9.13 3.54 6.80
N ALA A 322 -10.04 4.37 7.32
CA ALA A 322 -9.79 5.79 7.57
C ALA A 322 -8.70 6.01 8.64
N VAL A 323 -8.69 5.20 9.72
CA VAL A 323 -7.62 5.22 10.74
C VAL A 323 -6.27 4.90 10.08
N PHE A 324 -6.22 3.82 9.30
CA PHE A 324 -5.03 3.36 8.61
C PHE A 324 -4.50 4.40 7.60
N ASP A 325 -5.38 4.88 6.72
CA ASP A 325 -5.07 5.83 5.66
C ASP A 325 -4.63 7.18 6.24
N TYR A 326 -5.20 7.63 7.36
CA TYR A 326 -4.77 8.87 8.00
C TYR A 326 -3.35 8.79 8.55
N LEU A 327 -2.99 7.67 9.19
CA LEU A 327 -1.63 7.46 9.73
C LEU A 327 -0.57 7.53 8.64
N ILE A 328 -0.83 6.90 7.50
CA ILE A 328 0.11 6.86 6.37
C ILE A 328 -0.05 8.08 5.44
N GLY A 329 -1.12 8.85 5.59
CA GLY A 329 -1.44 10.02 4.75
C GLY A 329 -1.89 9.62 3.34
N ASN A 330 -2.60 8.51 3.18
CA ASN A 330 -3.17 8.08 1.91
C ASN A 330 -4.52 8.77 1.68
N ALA A 331 -4.57 9.73 0.76
CA ALA A 331 -5.81 10.41 0.39
C ALA A 331 -6.44 9.86 -0.90
N ASP A 332 -5.87 8.79 -1.47
CA ASP A 332 -6.25 8.23 -2.78
C ASP A 332 -7.11 6.96 -2.66
N ARG A 333 -7.82 6.77 -1.54
CA ARG A 333 -8.74 5.64 -1.33
C ARG A 333 -10.06 5.83 -2.10
N HIS A 334 -10.00 5.80 -3.42
CA HIS A 334 -11.17 6.06 -4.27
C HIS A 334 -12.05 4.82 -4.52
N HIS A 335 -11.45 3.64 -4.45
CA HIS A 335 -12.13 2.35 -4.46
C HIS A 335 -11.55 1.47 -3.37
N TYR A 336 -12.23 0.35 -3.15
CA TYR A 336 -11.66 -0.78 -2.45
C TYR A 336 -12.09 -2.08 -3.11
N GLU A 337 -11.35 -3.13 -2.83
CA GLU A 337 -11.60 -4.46 -3.36
C GLU A 337 -12.11 -5.38 -2.27
N VAL A 338 -12.90 -6.36 -2.70
CA VAL A 338 -13.32 -7.52 -1.91
C VAL A 338 -13.09 -8.76 -2.74
N PHE A 339 -12.89 -9.91 -2.11
CA PHE A 339 -12.85 -11.16 -2.86
C PHE A 339 -14.19 -11.40 -3.55
N LYS A 340 -14.13 -11.74 -4.83
CA LYS A 340 -15.29 -12.05 -5.66
C LYS A 340 -15.77 -13.47 -5.37
N ASP A 341 -17.08 -13.69 -5.42
CA ASP A 341 -17.69 -15.02 -5.28
C ASP A 341 -17.62 -15.58 -3.82
N HIS A 342 -17.40 -14.72 -2.82
CA HIS A 342 -17.42 -15.04 -1.38
C HIS A 342 -18.59 -14.36 -0.65
N GLY A 343 -18.75 -14.66 0.65
CA GLY A 343 -19.85 -14.14 1.47
C GLY A 343 -19.90 -12.59 1.58
N PRO A 344 -21.05 -12.03 1.97
CA PRO A 344 -21.23 -10.57 2.06
C PRO A 344 -20.30 -9.90 3.08
N ASP A 345 -19.83 -10.67 4.06
CA ASP A 345 -18.99 -10.21 5.16
C ASP A 345 -17.49 -10.27 4.86
N VAL A 346 -17.10 -10.61 3.63
CA VAL A 346 -15.70 -10.58 3.19
C VAL A 346 -15.04 -9.21 3.44
N MET A 347 -13.79 -9.22 3.89
CA MET A 347 -13.06 -8.00 4.24
C MET A 347 -12.88 -7.03 3.07
N MET A 348 -12.86 -5.75 3.40
CA MET A 348 -12.20 -4.75 2.55
C MET A 348 -10.70 -5.05 2.51
N LEU A 349 -10.13 -5.22 1.31
CA LEU A 349 -8.69 -5.38 1.13
C LEU A 349 -7.99 -4.03 1.23
N MET A 350 -6.84 -3.99 1.92
CA MET A 350 -5.97 -2.81 2.03
C MET A 350 -4.93 -2.80 0.91
N LEU A 351 -5.39 -2.63 -0.34
CA LEU A 351 -4.55 -2.56 -1.55
C LEU A 351 -4.14 -1.10 -1.86
N ASP A 352 -3.35 -0.87 -2.91
CA ASP A 352 -3.05 0.47 -3.45
C ASP A 352 -2.60 1.51 -2.39
N ASN A 353 -1.57 1.18 -1.60
CA ASN A 353 -1.05 2.07 -0.56
C ASN A 353 0.14 2.91 -1.02
N ALA A 354 0.57 2.79 -2.28
CA ALA A 354 1.74 3.48 -2.82
C ALA A 354 1.62 5.01 -2.86
N LYS A 355 0.42 5.57 -2.76
CA LYS A 355 0.18 7.03 -2.64
C LYS A 355 0.40 7.58 -1.24
N SER A 356 0.78 6.73 -0.29
CA SER A 356 1.03 7.12 1.08
C SER A 356 2.39 7.77 1.28
N PHE A 357 2.56 8.40 2.45
CA PHE A 357 3.80 9.04 2.87
C PHE A 357 4.30 10.09 1.86
N GLY A 358 3.42 10.79 1.13
CA GLY A 358 3.84 11.81 0.17
C GLY A 358 4.44 13.05 0.84
N ASN A 359 3.79 13.55 1.89
CA ASN A 359 4.22 14.75 2.61
C ASN A 359 4.16 14.54 4.13
N PRO A 360 5.28 14.64 4.86
CA PRO A 360 5.29 14.48 6.32
C PRO A 360 4.72 15.69 7.07
N ASN A 361 4.62 16.85 6.41
CA ASN A 361 4.18 18.12 7.03
C ASN A 361 2.68 18.37 6.84
N VAL A 362 2.01 17.57 6.02
CA VAL A 362 0.56 17.67 5.77
C VAL A 362 -0.16 16.54 6.49
N HIS A 363 -1.23 16.90 7.19
CA HIS A 363 -2.05 15.99 8.00
C HIS A 363 -3.53 16.18 7.66
N ASP A 364 -3.90 15.79 6.44
CA ASP A 364 -5.20 16.09 5.83
C ASP A 364 -6.39 15.51 6.64
N PRO A 365 -7.17 16.37 7.33
CA PRO A 365 -8.27 15.91 8.17
C PRO A 365 -9.43 15.30 7.37
N SER A 366 -9.50 15.52 6.05
CA SER A 366 -10.56 14.96 5.22
C SER A 366 -10.44 13.43 5.06
N ILE A 367 -9.26 12.85 5.28
CA ILE A 367 -9.08 11.38 5.32
C ILE A 367 -9.85 10.77 6.51
N LEU A 368 -10.00 11.50 7.62
CA LEU A 368 -10.77 11.06 8.79
C LEU A 368 -12.29 11.27 8.65
N ALA A 369 -12.79 11.79 7.51
CA ALA A 369 -14.21 12.02 7.32
C ALA A 369 -15.11 10.79 7.58
N PRO A 370 -14.75 9.54 7.17
CA PRO A 370 -15.55 8.37 7.51
C PRO A 370 -15.64 8.15 9.03
N LEU A 371 -14.52 8.29 9.74
CA LEU A 371 -14.46 8.10 11.19
C LEU A 371 -15.26 9.19 11.92
N ARG A 372 -15.02 10.46 11.55
CA ARG A 372 -15.64 11.65 12.15
C ARG A 372 -17.14 11.70 11.93
N GLN A 373 -17.62 11.41 10.72
CA GLN A 373 -19.05 11.54 10.39
C GLN A 373 -19.85 10.33 10.85
N CYS A 374 -19.30 9.12 10.71
CA CYS A 374 -20.03 7.92 11.12
C CYS A 374 -20.00 7.73 12.64
N CYS A 375 -18.95 8.21 13.30
CA CYS A 375 -18.66 8.00 14.71
C CYS A 375 -18.85 6.52 15.09
N LEU A 376 -18.20 5.63 14.34
CA LEU A 376 -18.20 4.20 14.58
C LEU A 376 -16.76 3.70 14.48
N LEU A 377 -16.32 2.90 15.45
CA LEU A 377 -15.02 2.25 15.43
C LEU A 377 -15.08 0.93 16.19
N ARG A 378 -14.30 -0.05 15.73
CA ARG A 378 -14.13 -1.30 16.47
C ARG A 378 -13.47 -1.07 17.80
N ASN A 379 -13.95 -1.76 18.83
CA ASN A 379 -13.31 -1.76 20.15
C ASN A 379 -11.84 -2.19 20.08
N THR A 380 -11.55 -3.23 19.29
CA THR A 380 -10.19 -3.71 19.05
C THR A 380 -9.29 -2.61 18.45
N THR A 381 -9.76 -1.87 17.45
CA THR A 381 -9.01 -0.77 16.84
C THR A 381 -8.73 0.36 17.82
N LEU A 382 -9.72 0.79 18.63
CA LEU A 382 -9.51 1.82 19.66
C LEU A 382 -8.52 1.34 20.73
N HIS A 383 -8.65 0.09 21.19
CA HIS A 383 -7.72 -0.48 22.17
C HIS A 383 -6.29 -0.46 21.64
N THR A 384 -6.08 -0.90 20.40
CA THR A 384 -4.77 -0.89 19.74
C THR A 384 -4.23 0.53 19.59
N LEU A 385 -5.04 1.52 19.22
CA LEU A 385 -4.61 2.93 19.15
C LEU A 385 -4.06 3.44 20.50
N HIS A 386 -4.73 3.13 21.61
CA HIS A 386 -4.22 3.50 22.93
C HIS A 386 -2.90 2.80 23.27
N LYS A 387 -2.75 1.51 22.94
CA LYS A 387 -1.50 0.76 23.14
C LYS A 387 -0.34 1.29 22.30
N LEU A 388 -0.64 1.84 21.12
CA LEU A 388 0.33 2.36 20.16
C LEU A 388 0.66 3.84 20.37
N SER A 389 0.00 4.52 21.31
CA SER A 389 0.25 5.92 21.64
C SER A 389 1.62 6.16 22.31
N GLY A 390 2.03 7.42 22.44
CA GLY A 390 3.24 7.78 23.19
C GLY A 390 4.57 7.32 22.56
N GLY A 391 4.68 7.24 21.23
CA GLY A 391 5.89 6.78 20.56
C GLY A 391 5.95 5.27 20.29
N VAL A 392 5.03 4.47 20.83
CA VAL A 392 5.07 3.01 20.70
C VAL A 392 4.92 2.58 19.24
N LEU A 393 4.00 3.20 18.50
CA LEU A 393 3.79 2.92 17.07
C LEU A 393 5.08 3.05 16.26
N THR A 394 5.75 4.20 16.34
CA THR A 394 6.93 4.43 15.49
C THR A 394 8.14 3.63 15.96
N LYS A 395 8.30 3.37 17.26
CA LYS A 395 9.31 2.44 17.78
C LYS A 395 9.14 1.05 17.17
N LEU A 396 7.92 0.49 17.20
CA LEU A 396 7.60 -0.81 16.63
C LEU A 396 7.80 -0.81 15.12
N LEU A 397 7.19 0.14 14.41
CA LEU A 397 7.25 0.22 12.95
C LEU A 397 8.69 0.36 12.46
N LYS A 398 9.50 1.22 13.07
CA LYS A 398 10.92 1.33 12.75
C LYS A 398 11.64 0.01 12.97
N ALA A 399 11.47 -0.60 14.14
CA ALA A 399 12.19 -1.81 14.52
C ALA A 399 11.89 -3.03 13.62
N ILE A 400 10.67 -3.14 13.07
CA ILE A 400 10.30 -4.25 12.18
C ILE A 400 10.64 -3.98 10.71
N MET A 401 10.73 -2.71 10.30
CA MET A 401 11.16 -2.32 8.95
C MET A 401 12.69 -2.32 8.81
N ASP A 402 13.44 -2.22 9.90
CA ASP A 402 14.92 -2.28 9.89
C ASP A 402 15.45 -3.63 9.38
N ASP A 403 14.63 -4.68 9.41
CA ASP A 403 14.98 -6.02 8.90
C ASP A 403 14.67 -6.19 7.39
N ASP A 404 13.99 -5.24 6.75
CA ASP A 404 13.67 -5.33 5.31
C ASP A 404 14.94 -5.14 4.45
N PRO A 405 15.11 -5.89 3.34
CA PRO A 405 16.29 -5.80 2.47
C PRO A 405 16.62 -4.41 1.91
N ILE A 406 15.66 -3.49 1.83
CA ILE A 406 15.86 -2.12 1.32
C ILE A 406 15.78 -1.05 2.42
N ALA A 407 15.96 -1.45 3.68
CA ALA A 407 16.05 -0.53 4.80
C ALA A 407 17.12 0.56 4.55
N PRO A 408 16.85 1.84 4.90
CA PRO A 408 15.65 2.34 5.57
C PRO A 408 14.41 2.46 4.65
N ILE A 409 13.25 2.03 5.16
CA ILE A 409 11.97 2.08 4.41
C ILE A 409 11.33 3.47 4.45
N LEU A 410 11.32 4.12 5.61
CA LEU A 410 10.78 5.47 5.78
C LEU A 410 11.88 6.43 6.25
N HIS A 411 11.82 7.66 5.75
CA HIS A 411 12.60 8.76 6.32
C HIS A 411 12.05 9.16 7.69
N GLN A 412 12.90 9.65 8.59
CA GLN A 412 12.55 9.96 9.98
C GLN A 412 11.42 10.99 10.11
N SER A 413 11.28 11.90 9.14
CA SER A 413 10.18 12.88 9.09
C SER A 413 8.80 12.23 9.03
N HIS A 414 8.65 11.12 8.30
CA HIS A 414 7.38 10.39 8.23
C HIS A 414 7.04 9.69 9.54
N LEU A 415 8.04 9.12 10.24
CA LEU A 415 7.81 8.57 11.58
C LEU A 415 7.34 9.67 12.54
N LYS A 416 7.99 10.84 12.55
CA LYS A 416 7.54 11.99 13.35
C LYS A 416 6.11 12.44 13.00
N ALA A 417 5.74 12.41 11.73
CA ALA A 417 4.37 12.73 11.30
C ALA A 417 3.32 11.77 11.88
N MET A 418 3.65 10.48 12.02
CA MET A 418 2.75 9.49 12.62
C MET A 418 2.49 9.75 14.11
N GLU A 419 3.50 10.26 14.84
CA GLU A 419 3.34 10.69 16.24
C GLU A 419 2.42 11.90 16.40
N ILE A 420 2.22 12.69 15.34
CA ILE A 420 1.23 13.78 15.32
C ILE A 420 -0.14 13.25 14.91
N ARG A 421 -0.19 12.32 13.96
CA ARG A 421 -1.44 11.80 13.39
C ARG A 421 -2.20 10.91 14.38
N LEU A 422 -1.52 10.01 15.10
CA LEU A 422 -2.20 9.10 16.03
C LEU A 422 -3.02 9.84 17.11
N PRO A 423 -2.48 10.84 17.83
CA PRO A 423 -3.27 11.62 18.79
C PRO A 423 -4.51 12.25 18.18
N ARG A 424 -4.44 12.78 16.96
CA ARG A 424 -5.61 13.39 16.28
C ARG A 424 -6.72 12.38 15.98
N ILE A 425 -6.38 11.10 15.77
CA ILE A 425 -7.38 10.02 15.65
C ILE A 425 -8.08 9.83 16.99
N LEU A 426 -7.31 9.78 18.09
CA LEU A 426 -7.87 9.65 19.44
C LEU A 426 -8.77 10.85 19.78
N ASP A 427 -8.33 12.08 19.49
CA ASP A 427 -9.12 13.30 19.69
C ASP A 427 -10.45 13.27 18.90
N THR A 428 -10.41 12.75 17.67
CA THR A 428 -11.62 12.55 16.84
C THR A 428 -12.58 11.56 17.52
N MET A 429 -12.06 10.46 18.06
CA MET A 429 -12.88 9.47 18.77
C MET A 429 -13.40 9.96 20.11
N GLU A 430 -12.62 10.73 20.85
CA GLU A 430 -13.08 11.38 22.10
C GLU A 430 -14.24 12.33 21.83
N THR A 431 -14.15 13.11 20.74
CA THR A 431 -15.24 13.99 20.30
C THR A 431 -16.50 13.16 19.98
N CYS A 432 -16.38 12.11 19.17
CA CYS A 432 -17.50 11.21 18.87
C CYS A 432 -18.12 10.60 20.13
N ILE A 433 -17.29 10.11 21.07
CA ILE A 433 -17.76 9.50 22.33
C ILE A 433 -18.50 10.51 23.19
N LYS A 434 -18.00 11.75 23.27
CA LYS A 434 -18.64 12.84 24.01
C LYS A 434 -20.01 13.18 23.43
N ASP A 435 -20.11 13.22 22.09
CA ASP A 435 -21.32 13.68 21.40
C ASP A 435 -22.39 12.59 21.29
N ARG A 436 -22.00 11.31 21.14
CA ARG A 436 -22.93 10.21 20.85
C ARG A 436 -22.97 9.10 21.90
N GLY A 437 -22.09 9.14 22.90
CA GLY A 437 -21.96 8.13 23.94
C GLY A 437 -21.13 6.92 23.50
N LYS A 438 -20.29 6.40 24.41
CA LYS A 438 -19.31 5.34 24.11
C LYS A 438 -19.93 4.08 23.52
N SER A 439 -21.09 3.63 24.02
CA SER A 439 -21.76 2.41 23.56
C SER A 439 -22.26 2.47 22.12
N ASN A 440 -22.51 3.67 21.59
CA ASN A 440 -22.97 3.87 20.22
C ASN A 440 -21.81 4.08 19.24
N VAL A 441 -20.62 4.40 19.75
CA VAL A 441 -19.43 4.75 18.96
C VAL A 441 -18.46 3.58 18.88
N ILE A 442 -18.27 2.88 19.99
CA ILE A 442 -17.32 1.77 20.10
C ILE A 442 -18.09 0.47 20.14
N VAL A 443 -18.01 -0.29 19.04
CA VAL A 443 -18.85 -1.47 18.82
C VAL A 443 -18.00 -2.69 18.46
N GLU A 444 -18.49 -3.88 18.80
CA GLU A 444 -17.92 -5.16 18.34
C GLU A 444 -18.46 -5.52 16.94
N SER A 445 -19.72 -5.20 16.70
CA SER A 445 -20.40 -5.42 15.41
C SER A 445 -21.35 -4.26 15.12
N TRP A 446 -21.56 -4.00 13.83
CA TRP A 446 -22.51 -3.00 13.35
C TRP A 446 -23.77 -3.70 12.86
N THR A 447 -24.89 -3.51 13.56
CA THR A 447 -26.17 -4.16 13.26
C THR A 447 -27.12 -3.29 12.44
N GLY A 448 -26.71 -2.07 12.08
CA GLY A 448 -27.52 -1.09 11.36
C GLY A 448 -28.19 -0.06 12.24
N THR A 449 -28.80 0.93 11.58
CA THR A 449 -29.58 2.00 12.21
C THR A 449 -31.02 1.61 12.51
#